data_AF-A0A0N1GY56-F1
#
_entry.id   AF-A0A0N1GY56-F1
#
_cell.length_a   1.000
_cell.length_b   1.000
_cell.length_c   1.000
_cell.angle_alpha   90.00
_cell.angle_beta   90.00
_cell.angle_gamma   90.00
#
_symmetry.space_group_name_H-M   'P 1'
#
loop_
_entity.id
_entity.type
_entity.pdbx_description
1 polymer ?
#
loop_
_entity_poly.entity_id
_entity_poly.type
_entity_poly.pdbx_seq_one_letter_code
_entity_poly.pdbx_strand_id
1 'polypeptide(L)'
;MTWAIPEFVGIPAPAVACCTTAHGDLHWANLTSPLRILDWEGWGRAPQGFDAATLYAYTLLKPDMAARVRDAFPILGSRAGLAAEAAVCAQLLQTVARGGNLILADPLRGWSEELRRR
;
A
#
# COMPACT_ATOMS: atom_id res chain seq x y z
N MET A 1 5.59 6.57 11.56
CA MET A 1 4.52 5.68 11.06
C MET A 1 3.80 4.91 12.16
N THR A 2 4.40 4.68 13.33
CA THR A 2 3.83 3.82 14.39
C THR A 2 2.44 4.24 14.88
N TRP A 3 2.14 5.55 14.89
CA TRP A 3 0.83 6.07 15.32
C TRP A 3 -0.23 6.10 14.22
N ALA A 4 0.18 6.20 12.96
CA ALA A 4 -0.75 6.34 11.83
C ALA A 4 -1.53 5.05 11.56
N ILE A 5 -0.93 3.88 11.76
CA ILE A 5 -1.62 2.60 11.55
C ILE A 5 -2.79 2.43 12.54
N PRO A 6 -2.61 2.59 13.86
CA PRO A 6 -3.72 2.61 14.80
C PRO A 6 -4.78 3.66 14.48
N GLU A 7 -4.38 4.88 14.14
CA GLU A 7 -5.29 6.00 13.88
C GLU A 7 -6.16 5.78 12.63
N PHE A 8 -5.55 5.43 11.50
CA PHE A 8 -6.25 5.36 10.21
C PHE A 8 -6.75 3.95 9.87
N VAL A 9 -6.01 2.90 10.25
CA VAL A 9 -6.35 1.51 9.92
C VAL A 9 -7.11 0.83 11.05
N GLY A 10 -7.01 1.31 12.30
CA GLY A 10 -7.77 0.76 13.43
C GLY A 10 -7.22 -0.57 13.97
N ILE A 11 -5.95 -0.88 13.70
CA ILE A 11 -5.24 -2.05 14.26
C ILE A 11 -3.95 -1.59 14.94
N PRO A 12 -3.43 -2.33 15.94
CA PRO A 12 -2.06 -2.12 16.41
C PRO A 12 -1.08 -2.22 15.25
N ALA A 13 0.01 -1.45 15.29
CA ALA A 13 1.05 -1.53 14.27
C ALA A 13 1.57 -2.99 14.17
N PRO A 14 1.39 -3.68 13.02
CA PRO A 14 1.83 -5.06 12.88
C PRO A 14 3.35 -5.19 13.01
N ALA A 15 3.83 -6.31 13.55
CA ALA A 15 5.26 -6.58 13.61
C ALA A 15 5.84 -6.70 12.20
N VAL A 16 6.95 -6.01 11.94
CA VAL A 16 7.66 -6.09 10.67
C VAL A 16 8.53 -7.35 10.67
N ALA A 17 8.11 -8.38 9.95
CA ALA A 17 8.84 -9.64 9.86
C ALA A 17 10.16 -9.50 9.08
N CYS A 18 10.18 -8.68 8.02
CA CYS A 18 11.34 -8.43 7.19
C CYS A 18 11.25 -7.03 6.54
N CYS A 19 12.39 -6.34 6.46
CA CYS A 19 12.53 -5.12 5.67
C CYS A 19 13.39 -5.41 4.43
N THR A 20 12.83 -5.14 3.25
CA THR A 20 13.49 -5.29 1.94
C THR A 20 13.79 -3.93 1.33
N THR A 21 14.62 -3.89 0.29
CA THR A 21 14.77 -2.71 -0.55
C THR A 21 13.43 -2.42 -1.25
N ALA A 22 13.05 -1.16 -1.31
CA ALA A 22 11.83 -0.68 -1.93
C ALA A 22 12.09 0.62 -2.71
N HIS A 23 11.27 0.84 -3.74
CA HIS A 23 11.16 2.10 -4.48
C HIS A 23 10.64 3.22 -3.59
N GLY A 24 9.69 2.91 -2.70
CA GLY A 24 9.14 3.85 -1.72
C GLY A 24 7.93 4.65 -2.21
N ASP A 25 7.76 4.79 -3.53
CA ASP A 25 6.55 5.39 -4.13
C ASP A 25 6.16 4.71 -5.47
N LEU A 26 6.05 3.38 -5.47
CA LEU A 26 5.78 2.63 -6.70
C LEU A 26 4.28 2.66 -7.09
N HIS A 27 3.89 3.68 -7.85
CA HIS A 27 2.54 3.80 -8.42
C HIS A 27 2.56 3.87 -9.96
N TRP A 28 1.38 3.75 -10.60
CA TRP A 28 1.26 3.65 -12.06
C TRP A 28 1.91 4.78 -12.86
N ALA A 29 1.95 6.01 -12.34
CA ALA A 29 2.61 7.14 -13.03
C ALA A 29 4.15 7.06 -13.01
N ASN A 30 4.74 6.20 -12.16
CA ASN A 30 6.18 5.96 -12.09
C ASN A 30 6.61 4.74 -12.93
N LEU A 31 5.69 4.18 -13.72
CA LEU A 31 5.94 3.07 -14.64
C LEU A 31 5.76 3.51 -16.09
N THR A 32 6.68 3.11 -16.96
CA THR A 32 6.57 3.35 -18.41
C THR A 32 6.30 2.08 -19.21
N SER A 33 5.96 2.23 -20.49
CA SER A 33 6.01 1.16 -21.49
C SER A 33 6.99 1.56 -22.60
N PRO A 34 8.09 0.81 -22.85
CA PRO A 34 8.52 -0.43 -22.16
C PRO A 34 8.84 -0.20 -20.68
N LEU A 35 8.84 -1.28 -19.88
CA LEU A 35 8.95 -1.20 -18.43
C LEU A 35 10.25 -0.49 -18.00
N ARG A 36 10.09 0.69 -17.39
CA ARG A 36 11.09 1.40 -16.61
C ARG A 36 10.41 1.93 -15.36
N ILE A 37 11.19 2.05 -14.29
CA ILE A 37 10.76 2.62 -13.01
C ILE A 37 11.43 3.99 -12.87
N LEU A 38 10.62 5.02 -12.73
CA LEU A 38 11.04 6.41 -12.58
C LEU A 38 10.93 6.85 -11.12
N ASP A 39 11.58 7.96 -10.79
CA ASP A 39 11.38 8.69 -9.52
C ASP A 39 11.83 7.94 -8.26
N TRP A 40 13.13 7.67 -8.19
CA TRP A 40 13.77 6.89 -7.10
C TRP A 40 14.05 7.69 -5.82
N GLU A 41 13.44 8.86 -5.62
CA GLU A 41 13.70 9.72 -4.45
C GLU A 41 13.28 9.06 -3.13
N GLY A 42 12.29 8.16 -3.17
CA GLY A 42 11.82 7.37 -2.03
C GLY A 42 12.63 6.09 -1.74
N TRP A 43 13.70 5.82 -2.50
CA TRP A 43 14.43 4.56 -2.42
C TRP A 43 14.98 4.30 -1.02
N GLY A 44 14.75 3.09 -0.51
CA GLY A 44 15.24 2.72 0.81
C GLY A 44 14.77 1.36 1.31
N ARG A 45 14.71 1.19 2.63
CA ARG A 45 14.20 -0.03 3.27
C ARG A 45 12.76 0.16 3.72
N ALA A 46 11.89 -0.77 3.33
CA ALA A 46 10.50 -0.81 3.76
C ALA A 46 10.06 -2.23 4.13
N PRO A 47 8.94 -2.42 4.85
CA PRO A 47 8.38 -3.75 5.08
C PRO A 47 8.18 -4.52 3.76
N GLN A 48 8.46 -5.81 3.77
CA GLN A 48 8.30 -6.66 2.58
C GLN A 48 6.89 -6.51 1.98
N GLY A 49 6.82 -6.18 0.69
CA GLY A 49 5.56 -5.94 -0.02
C GLY A 49 5.10 -4.48 -0.06
N PHE A 50 5.88 -3.53 0.45
CA PHE A 50 5.52 -2.10 0.45
C PHE A 50 5.18 -1.57 -0.95
N ASP A 51 6.06 -1.75 -1.93
CA ASP A 51 5.82 -1.28 -3.30
C ASP A 51 4.61 -1.98 -3.96
N ALA A 52 4.42 -3.27 -3.69
CA ALA A 52 3.25 -4.01 -4.18
C ALA A 52 1.95 -3.47 -3.57
N ALA A 53 1.98 -3.11 -2.27
CA ALA A 53 0.85 -2.53 -1.57
C ALA A 53 0.53 -1.12 -2.10
N THR A 54 1.55 -0.31 -2.41
CA THR A 54 1.38 1.01 -3.05
C THR A 54 0.73 0.86 -4.42
N LEU A 55 1.25 -0.03 -5.26
CA LEU A 55 0.67 -0.29 -6.58
C LEU A 55 -0.78 -0.77 -6.49
N TYR A 56 -1.06 -1.70 -5.55
CA TYR A 56 -2.40 -2.20 -5.29
C TYR A 56 -3.36 -1.09 -4.86
N ALA A 57 -2.96 -0.21 -3.94
CA ALA A 57 -3.80 0.88 -3.47
C ALA A 57 -4.26 1.79 -4.63
N TYR A 58 -3.37 2.09 -5.57
CA TYR A 58 -3.69 2.88 -6.77
C TYR A 58 -4.45 2.10 -7.85
N THR A 59 -4.78 0.82 -7.63
CA THR A 59 -5.72 0.04 -8.48
C THR A 59 -7.12 -0.10 -7.89
N LEU A 60 -7.38 0.37 -6.67
CA LEU A 60 -8.64 0.07 -5.97
C LEU A 60 -9.91 0.56 -6.69
N LEU A 61 -9.79 1.56 -7.58
CA LEU A 61 -10.89 2.02 -8.43
C LEU A 61 -11.17 1.13 -9.65
N LYS A 62 -10.32 0.12 -9.89
CA LYS A 62 -10.37 -0.81 -11.03
C LYS A 62 -10.28 -2.24 -10.49
N PRO A 63 -11.39 -2.86 -10.05
CA PRO A 63 -11.40 -4.17 -9.39
C PRO A 63 -10.66 -5.27 -10.17
N ASP A 64 -10.83 -5.33 -11.50
CA ASP A 64 -10.13 -6.29 -12.35
C ASP A 64 -8.60 -6.13 -12.31
N MET A 65 -8.12 -4.89 -12.23
CA MET A 65 -6.69 -4.61 -12.10
C MET A 65 -6.19 -4.91 -10.69
N ALA A 66 -6.98 -4.57 -9.66
CA ALA A 66 -6.67 -4.89 -8.27
C ALA A 66 -6.52 -6.40 -8.05
N ALA A 67 -7.40 -7.21 -8.66
CA ALA A 67 -7.29 -8.66 -8.67
C ALA A 67 -5.99 -9.13 -9.32
N ARG A 68 -5.66 -8.62 -10.52
CA ARG A 68 -4.40 -8.94 -11.22
C ARG A 68 -3.16 -8.58 -10.41
N VAL A 69 -3.16 -7.45 -9.71
CA VAL A 69 -2.04 -7.06 -8.82
C VAL A 69 -1.90 -8.04 -7.66
N ARG A 70 -3.01 -8.46 -7.02
CA ARG A 70 -2.96 -9.47 -5.96
C ARG A 70 -2.43 -10.82 -6.46
N ASP A 71 -2.83 -11.25 -7.65
CA ASP A 71 -2.33 -12.47 -8.27
C ASP A 71 -0.82 -12.38 -8.59
N ALA A 72 -0.36 -11.23 -9.08
CA ALA A 72 1.05 -10.99 -9.41
C ALA A 72 1.94 -10.84 -8.16
N PHE A 73 1.39 -10.41 -7.03
CA PHE A 73 2.13 -10.19 -5.78
C PHE A 73 1.51 -10.97 -4.61
N PRO A 74 1.79 -12.29 -4.48
CA PRO A 74 1.26 -13.14 -3.41
C PRO A 74 1.62 -12.72 -1.98
N ILE A 75 2.53 -11.75 -1.83
CA ILE A 75 2.82 -11.13 -0.53
C ILE A 75 1.61 -10.36 0.01
N LEU A 76 0.77 -9.80 -0.87
CA LEU A 76 -0.47 -9.11 -0.51
C LEU A 76 -1.49 -10.13 0.03
N GLY A 77 -2.11 -9.84 1.17
CA GLY A 77 -2.99 -10.79 1.84
C GLY A 77 -2.26 -11.76 2.79
N SER A 78 -0.94 -11.89 2.69
CA SER A 78 -0.16 -12.79 3.57
C SER A 78 0.09 -12.19 4.96
N ARG A 79 0.42 -13.04 5.94
CA ARG A 79 0.85 -12.57 7.28
C ARG A 79 2.14 -11.74 7.22
N ALA A 80 3.04 -12.04 6.27
CA ALA A 80 4.29 -11.31 6.10
C ALA A 80 4.08 -9.91 5.49
N GLY A 81 3.07 -9.75 4.61
CA GLY A 81 2.74 -8.49 3.95
C GLY A 81 1.87 -7.54 4.78
N LEU A 82 1.28 -8.01 5.89
CA LEU A 82 0.34 -7.22 6.69
C LEU A 82 0.92 -5.86 7.14
N ALA A 83 2.18 -5.82 7.56
CA ALA A 83 2.84 -4.59 7.97
C ALA A 83 2.99 -3.59 6.79
N ALA A 84 3.28 -4.07 5.58
CA ALA A 84 3.37 -3.24 4.39
C ALA A 84 1.99 -2.69 3.98
N GLU A 85 0.98 -3.55 3.91
CA GLU A 85 -0.38 -3.16 3.52
C GLU A 85 -0.97 -2.15 4.52
N ALA A 86 -0.82 -2.40 5.82
CA ALA A 86 -1.28 -1.46 6.85
C ALA A 86 -0.54 -0.12 6.78
N ALA A 87 0.78 -0.13 6.55
CA ALA A 87 1.55 1.10 6.42
C ALA A 87 1.10 1.94 5.22
N VAL A 88 0.92 1.33 4.05
CA VAL A 88 0.45 2.03 2.83
C VAL A 88 -0.98 2.52 3.00
N CYS A 89 -1.88 1.67 3.49
CA CYS A 89 -3.28 2.05 3.73
C CYS A 89 -3.36 3.26 4.68
N ALA A 90 -2.60 3.25 5.78
CA ALA A 90 -2.52 4.37 6.72
C ALA A 90 -1.98 5.65 6.07
N GLN A 91 -0.91 5.56 5.28
CA GLN A 91 -0.32 6.73 4.61
C GLN A 91 -1.30 7.38 3.63
N LEU A 92 -2.00 6.58 2.83
CA LEU A 92 -2.95 7.11 1.85
C LEU A 92 -4.22 7.64 2.50
N LEU A 93 -4.73 7.02 3.57
CA LEU A 93 -5.82 7.56 4.36
C LEU A 93 -5.43 8.88 5.05
N GLN A 94 -4.18 9.01 5.51
CA GLN A 94 -3.66 10.27 6.02
C GLN A 94 -3.61 11.35 4.93
N THR A 95 -3.20 11.01 3.71
CA THR A 95 -3.24 11.92 2.56
C THR A 95 -4.67 12.37 2.25
N VAL A 96 -5.63 11.43 2.28
CA VAL A 96 -7.07 11.74 2.13
C VAL A 96 -7.57 12.69 3.21
N ALA A 97 -7.20 12.46 4.47
CA ALA A 97 -7.56 13.34 5.59
C ALA A 97 -7.01 14.78 5.43
N ARG A 98 -5.94 14.96 4.64
CA ARG A 98 -5.34 16.27 4.30
C ARG A 98 -5.88 16.85 2.99
N GLY A 99 -6.89 16.23 2.38
CA GLY A 99 -7.54 16.71 1.15
C GLY A 99 -6.95 16.17 -0.16
N GLY A 100 -5.96 15.27 -0.10
CA GLY A 100 -5.35 14.67 -1.29
C GLY A 100 -6.07 13.40 -1.76
N ASN A 101 -6.06 13.10 -3.06
CA ASN A 101 -6.55 11.84 -3.62
C ASN A 101 -7.94 11.39 -3.12
N LEU A 102 -8.88 12.34 -2.96
CA LEU A 102 -10.20 12.09 -2.35
C LEU A 102 -11.01 10.98 -3.02
N ILE A 103 -10.78 10.73 -4.32
CA ILE A 103 -11.41 9.63 -5.05
C ILE A 103 -11.08 8.23 -4.47
N LEU A 104 -9.94 8.09 -3.77
CA LEU A 104 -9.55 6.84 -3.12
C LEU A 104 -10.12 6.67 -1.71
N ALA A 105 -10.85 7.66 -1.17
CA ALA A 105 -11.28 7.64 0.22
C ALA A 105 -12.12 6.40 0.59
N ASP A 106 -13.15 6.10 -0.18
CA ASP A 106 -14.04 4.97 0.10
C ASP A 106 -13.37 3.60 -0.20
N PRO A 107 -12.67 3.41 -1.33
CA PRO A 107 -11.93 2.17 -1.55
C PRO A 107 -10.85 1.89 -0.49
N LEU A 108 -10.13 2.93 -0.02
CA LEU A 108 -9.13 2.77 1.05
C LEU A 108 -9.77 2.43 2.38
N ARG A 109 -10.95 2.97 2.70
CA ARG A 109 -11.72 2.56 3.88
C ARG A 109 -12.16 1.10 3.79
N GLY A 110 -12.65 0.66 2.64
CA GLY A 110 -12.98 -0.76 2.40
C GLY A 110 -11.77 -1.68 2.58
N TRP A 111 -10.60 -1.27 2.06
CA TRP A 111 -9.37 -2.03 2.26
C TRP A 111 -8.90 -2.01 3.73
N SER A 112 -9.04 -0.89 4.44
CA SER A 112 -8.77 -0.83 5.89
C SER A 112 -9.63 -1.82 6.67
N GLU A 113 -10.91 -1.95 6.34
CA GLU A 113 -11.80 -2.92 6.99
C GLU A 113 -11.39 -4.37 6.69
N GLU A 114 -10.91 -4.65 5.48
CA GLU A 114 -10.33 -5.96 5.14
C GLU A 114 -9.09 -6.26 6.01
N LEU A 115 -8.20 -5.28 6.18
CA LEU A 115 -7.01 -5.42 7.00
C LEU A 115 -7.33 -5.63 8.49
N ARG A 116 -8.41 -5.05 9.01
CA ARG A 116 -8.88 -5.29 10.39
C ARG A 116 -9.36 -6.72 10.65
N ARG A 117 -9.75 -7.44 9.60
CA ARG A 117 -10.26 -8.82 9.69
C ARG A 117 -9.16 -9.89 9.59
N ARG A 118 -7.91 -9.48 9.39
CA ARG A 118 -6.74 -10.37 9.25
C ARG A 118 -5.95 -10.44 10.54
#